data_AF-A0A0A9WJ15-F1
#
_entry.id   AF-A0A0A9WJ15-F1
#
_cell.length_a   1.000
_cell.length_b   1.000
_cell.length_c   1.000
_cell.angle_alpha   90.00
_cell.angle_beta   90.00
_cell.angle_gamma   90.00
#
_symmetry.space_group_name_H-M   'P 1'
#
loop_
_entity.id
_entity.type
_entity.pdbx_description
1 polymer ?
#
loop_
_entity_poly.entity_id
_entity_poly.type
_entity_poly.pdbx_seq_one_letter_code
_entity_poly.pdbx_strand_id
1 'polypeptide(L)'
;MAGMMDWINHSSFRNGFITFHSYGQYILLPYGHDYNTLPPDFKEMERVGRKAALAIKSVGGATYQVGNSAKLLYPAAGGSDDWAKGVAGIKYAYTIELRDQGTYGFTLPAQYIIPTAKEAMAAVHTVARAVQES
;
A
#
# COMPACT_ATOMS: atom_id res chain seq x y z
N MET A 1 1.74 -11.24 13.70
CA MET A 1 2.58 -10.02 13.55
C MET A 1 3.98 -10.17 14.15
N ALA A 2 4.15 -10.75 15.34
CA ALA A 2 5.45 -10.86 16.03
C ALA A 2 6.59 -11.46 15.17
N GLY A 3 6.35 -12.58 14.47
CA GLY A 3 7.40 -13.19 13.62
C GLY A 3 7.83 -12.32 12.43
N MET A 4 6.90 -11.58 11.82
CA MET A 4 7.23 -10.61 10.76
C MET A 4 8.05 -9.45 11.31
N MET A 5 7.65 -8.90 12.46
CA MET A 5 8.36 -7.80 13.12
C MET A 5 9.79 -8.21 13.48
N ASP A 6 9.96 -9.42 14.03
CA ASP A 6 11.26 -9.99 14.36
C ASP A 6 12.15 -10.13 13.13
N TRP A 7 11.64 -10.76 12.06
CA TRP A 7 12.40 -10.92 10.82
C TRP A 7 12.80 -9.58 10.20
N ILE A 8 11.87 -8.61 10.16
CA ILE A 8 12.14 -7.27 9.67
C ILE A 8 13.23 -6.64 10.55
N ASN A 9 13.10 -6.63 11.87
CA ASN A 9 14.09 -6.00 12.77
C ASN A 9 15.52 -6.53 12.61
N HIS A 10 15.68 -7.79 12.20
CA HIS A 10 16.98 -8.42 11.95
C HIS A 10 17.45 -8.37 10.50
N SER A 11 16.69 -7.74 9.59
CA SER A 11 17.05 -7.60 8.17
C SER A 11 17.84 -6.31 7.90
N SER A 12 18.87 -6.41 7.06
CA SER A 12 19.75 -5.30 6.68
C SER A 12 19.24 -4.43 5.53
N PHE A 13 18.24 -4.89 4.77
CA PHE A 13 17.65 -4.13 3.66
C PHE A 13 16.13 -4.00 3.81
N ARG A 14 15.66 -2.79 4.15
CA ARG A 14 14.26 -2.53 4.51
C ARG A 14 13.77 -1.15 4.08
N ASN A 15 13.88 -0.83 2.79
CA ASN A 15 13.49 0.48 2.30
C ASN A 15 12.04 0.52 1.76
N GLY A 16 11.41 -0.64 1.56
CA GLY A 16 10.01 -0.74 1.13
C GLY A 16 9.23 -1.81 1.90
N PHE A 17 7.96 -1.53 2.14
CA PHE A 17 6.99 -2.42 2.77
C PHE A 17 5.64 -2.26 2.06
N ILE A 18 5.07 -3.36 1.57
CA ILE A 18 3.75 -3.38 0.96
C ILE A 18 2.95 -4.50 1.61
N THR A 19 1.80 -4.15 2.19
CA THR A 19 0.80 -5.13 2.62
C THR A 19 -0.39 -5.10 1.65
N PHE A 20 -0.87 -6.27 1.28
CA PHE A 20 -1.99 -6.44 0.34
C PHE A 20 -3.24 -6.88 1.07
N HIS A 21 -4.34 -6.23 0.74
CA HIS A 21 -5.68 -6.49 1.23
C HIS A 21 -6.67 -6.45 0.06
N SER A 22 -7.92 -6.80 0.34
CA SER A 22 -9.06 -6.48 -0.51
C SER A 22 -10.22 -6.07 0.41
N TYR A 23 -11.15 -5.23 -0.01
CA TYR A 23 -11.36 -4.63 -1.33
C TYR A 23 -11.47 -3.10 -1.20
N GLY A 24 -11.42 -2.40 -2.33
CA GLY A 24 -11.77 -0.98 -2.39
C GLY A 24 -11.04 -0.20 -3.49
N GLN A 25 -9.98 -0.77 -4.05
CA GLN A 25 -9.10 -0.11 -5.04
C GLN A 25 -8.43 1.15 -4.45
N TYR A 26 -7.73 0.96 -3.34
CA TYR A 26 -6.98 2.01 -2.64
C TYR A 26 -5.48 1.70 -2.61
N ILE A 27 -4.66 2.74 -2.66
CA ILE A 27 -3.27 2.72 -2.23
C ILE A 27 -3.19 3.66 -1.03
N LEU A 28 -3.18 3.08 0.15
CA LEU A 28 -3.23 3.78 1.43
C LEU A 28 -1.83 4.01 1.98
N LEU A 29 -1.66 5.17 2.59
CA LEU A 29 -0.41 5.65 3.17
C LEU A 29 -0.58 5.86 4.68
N PRO A 30 0.44 5.53 5.50
CA PRO A 30 0.47 5.91 6.89
C PRO A 30 0.28 7.42 7.13
N TYR A 31 -0.13 7.86 8.32
CA TYR A 31 -0.57 7.01 9.42
C TYR A 31 -2.09 6.77 9.40
N GLY A 32 -2.51 5.57 9.79
CA GLY A 32 -3.91 5.19 9.92
C GLY A 32 -4.49 5.43 11.31
N HIS A 33 -3.70 5.56 12.37
CA HIS A 33 -4.23 5.61 13.75
C HIS A 33 -5.01 6.89 14.11
N ASP A 34 -4.79 8.01 13.42
CA ASP A 34 -5.57 9.25 13.60
C ASP A 34 -5.62 10.10 12.31
N TYR A 35 -6.51 11.10 12.28
CA TYR A 35 -6.75 11.93 11.09
C TYR A 35 -5.67 12.98 10.76
N ASN A 36 -4.86 13.36 11.74
CA ASN A 36 -4.02 14.56 11.70
C ASN A 36 -2.52 14.24 11.69
N THR A 37 -2.13 12.99 11.91
CA THR A 37 -0.74 12.54 11.89
C THR A 37 -0.34 12.04 10.51
N LEU A 38 0.64 12.71 9.89
CA LEU A 38 1.25 12.31 8.62
C LEU A 38 2.75 12.06 8.80
N PRO A 39 3.34 11.10 8.06
CA PRO A 39 4.78 10.92 8.06
C PRO A 39 5.50 12.14 7.42
N PRO A 40 6.73 12.47 7.84
CA PRO A 40 7.47 13.64 7.33
C PRO A 40 7.64 13.66 5.79
N ASP A 41 7.72 12.49 5.18
CA ASP A 41 7.93 12.25 3.76
C ASP A 41 6.63 11.89 3.01
N PHE A 42 5.46 12.17 3.59
CA PHE A 42 4.14 11.86 3.01
C PHE A 42 4.00 12.31 1.55
N LYS A 43 4.45 13.52 1.20
CA LYS A 43 4.34 14.06 -0.17
C LYS A 43 5.10 13.20 -1.20
N GLU A 44 6.28 12.72 -0.84
CA GLU A 44 7.08 11.85 -1.70
C GLU A 44 6.45 10.47 -1.82
N MET A 45 5.98 9.92 -0.70
CA MET A 45 5.24 8.66 -0.71
C MET A 45 3.97 8.75 -1.55
N GLU A 46 3.22 9.84 -1.44
CA GLU A 46 1.99 10.07 -2.21
C GLU A 46 2.30 10.19 -3.70
N ARG A 47 3.39 10.88 -4.08
CA ARG A 47 3.87 10.95 -5.46
C ARG A 47 4.15 9.56 -6.03
N VAL A 48 4.80 8.68 -5.26
CA VAL A 48 5.07 7.29 -5.67
C VAL A 48 3.78 6.46 -5.73
N GLY A 49 2.88 6.61 -4.77
CA GLY A 49 1.56 5.95 -4.78
C GLY A 49 0.72 6.34 -6.00
N ARG A 50 0.72 7.63 -6.38
CA ARG A 50 0.05 8.12 -7.61
C ARG A 50 0.68 7.54 -8.88
N LYS A 51 2.02 7.41 -8.93
CA LYS A 51 2.68 6.69 -10.02
C LYS A 51 2.26 5.22 -10.07
N ALA A 52 2.11 4.56 -8.92
CA ALA A 52 1.63 3.18 -8.84
C ALA A 52 0.18 3.04 -9.33
N ALA A 53 -0.72 3.97 -8.95
CA ALA A 53 -2.09 4.01 -9.46
C ALA A 53 -2.14 4.18 -11.00
N LEU A 54 -1.28 5.03 -11.57
CA LEU A 54 -1.15 5.18 -13.01
C LEU A 54 -0.62 3.90 -13.69
N ALA A 55 0.34 3.22 -13.07
CA ALA A 55 0.86 1.95 -13.57
C ALA A 55 -0.18 0.82 -13.51
N ILE A 56 -1.00 0.76 -12.46
CA ILE A 56 -2.16 -0.13 -12.39
C ILE A 56 -3.11 0.16 -13.56
N LYS A 57 -3.40 1.44 -13.80
CA LYS A 57 -4.29 1.84 -14.90
C LYS A 57 -3.73 1.43 -16.27
N SER A 58 -2.42 1.57 -16.49
CA SER A 58 -1.79 1.26 -17.78
C SER A 58 -1.77 -0.24 -18.11
N VAL A 59 -1.83 -1.13 -17.12
CA VAL A 59 -1.95 -2.59 -17.33
C VAL A 59 -3.40 -3.06 -17.46
N GLY A 60 -4.35 -2.14 -17.64
CA GLY A 60 -5.77 -2.44 -17.82
C GLY A 60 -6.58 -2.49 -16.53
N GLY A 61 -6.02 -1.98 -15.42
CA GLY A 61 -6.71 -1.91 -14.15
C GLY A 61 -7.70 -0.76 -14.00
N ALA A 62 -8.36 -0.72 -12.85
CA ALA A 62 -9.22 0.39 -12.46
C ALA A 62 -8.42 1.61 -11.99
N THR A 63 -9.09 2.73 -11.75
CA THR A 63 -8.48 3.88 -11.09
C THR A 63 -8.46 3.63 -9.58
N TYR A 64 -7.26 3.56 -9.00
CA TYR A 64 -7.09 3.42 -7.56
C TYR A 64 -7.01 4.81 -6.90
N GLN A 65 -7.67 4.97 -5.75
CA GLN A 65 -7.53 6.18 -4.94
C GLN A 65 -6.26 6.10 -4.10
N VAL A 66 -5.53 7.21 -3.97
CA VAL A 66 -4.26 7.27 -3.25
C VAL A 66 -4.33 8.35 -2.18
N GLY A 67 -3.92 8.01 -0.95
CA GLY A 67 -3.94 8.98 0.14
C GLY A 67 -3.73 8.36 1.52
N ASN A 68 -3.83 9.20 2.54
CA ASN A 68 -3.70 8.78 3.93
C ASN A 68 -4.83 7.82 4.34
N SER A 69 -4.47 6.74 5.02
CA SER A 69 -5.39 5.65 5.42
C SER A 69 -6.59 6.18 6.22
N ALA A 70 -6.35 6.99 7.26
CA ALA A 70 -7.41 7.50 8.12
C ALA A 70 -8.37 8.45 7.38
N LYS A 71 -7.85 9.26 6.45
CA LYS A 71 -8.63 10.23 5.67
C LYS A 71 -9.47 9.59 4.57
N LEU A 72 -8.98 8.52 3.95
CA LEU A 72 -9.71 7.83 2.88
C LEU A 72 -10.71 6.80 3.42
N LEU A 73 -10.42 6.20 4.56
CA LEU A 73 -11.27 5.20 5.20
C LEU A 73 -11.79 5.73 6.55
N TYR A 74 -11.03 5.47 7.61
CA TYR A 74 -11.31 5.87 8.98
C TYR A 74 -10.07 5.57 9.85
N PRO A 75 -9.95 6.16 11.05
CA PRO A 75 -8.83 5.89 11.94
C PRO A 75 -8.83 4.44 12.43
N ALA A 76 -7.69 3.76 12.28
CA ALA A 76 -7.45 2.40 12.74
C ALA A 76 -6.02 2.28 13.29
N ALA A 77 -5.90 1.94 14.57
CA ALA A 77 -4.61 1.75 15.23
C ALA A 77 -4.08 0.32 15.06
N GLY A 78 -2.75 0.16 15.10
CA GLY A 78 -2.10 -1.16 15.01
C GLY A 78 -1.86 -1.68 13.59
N GLY A 79 -2.01 -0.82 12.57
CA GLY A 79 -1.71 -1.14 11.18
C GLY A 79 -0.25 -1.55 10.96
N SER A 80 -0.04 -2.50 10.05
CA SER A 80 1.31 -2.99 9.72
C SER A 80 2.16 -2.00 8.97
N ASP A 81 1.52 -1.21 8.12
CA ASP A 81 2.06 -0.05 7.42
C ASP A 81 2.45 1.06 8.40
N ASP A 82 1.61 1.37 9.39
CA ASP A 82 1.92 2.33 10.47
C ASP A 82 3.14 1.88 11.28
N TRP A 83 3.21 0.61 11.67
CA TRP A 83 4.37 0.07 12.40
C TRP A 83 5.63 0.07 11.52
N ALA A 84 5.53 -0.36 10.26
CA ALA A 84 6.65 -0.38 9.33
C ALA A 84 7.23 1.03 9.17
N LYS A 85 6.35 2.03 9.08
CA LYS A 85 6.74 3.43 8.94
C LYS A 85 7.32 4.03 10.22
N GLY A 86 6.58 3.93 11.32
CA GLY A 86 6.86 4.66 12.54
C GLY A 86 7.87 3.99 13.47
N VAL A 87 7.91 2.65 13.48
CA VAL A 87 8.79 1.89 14.38
C VAL A 87 9.97 1.28 13.63
N ALA A 88 9.72 0.65 12.48
CA ALA A 88 10.80 0.01 11.71
C ALA A 88 11.56 0.98 10.80
N GLY A 89 11.12 2.24 10.67
CA GLY A 89 11.78 3.29 9.90
C GLY A 89 11.72 3.09 8.38
N ILE A 90 10.82 2.25 7.88
CA ILE A 90 10.71 1.94 6.45
C ILE A 90 10.05 3.12 5.73
N LYS A 91 10.77 3.73 4.78
CA LYS A 91 10.30 4.92 4.06
C LYS A 91 9.03 4.63 3.26
N TYR A 92 9.10 3.68 2.33
CA TYR A 92 8.04 3.38 1.37
C TYR A 92 7.11 2.29 1.92
N ALA A 93 6.23 2.66 2.85
CA ALA A 93 5.21 1.79 3.43
C ALA A 93 3.82 2.05 2.83
N TYR A 94 3.16 1.02 2.31
CA TYR A 94 1.84 1.13 1.70
C TYR A 94 0.94 -0.06 2.06
N THR A 95 -0.36 0.22 2.18
CA THR A 95 -1.42 -0.79 2.12
C THR A 95 -2.11 -0.69 0.77
N ILE A 96 -2.23 -1.80 0.03
CA ILE A 96 -2.96 -1.84 -1.25
C ILE A 96 -4.23 -2.65 -1.07
N GLU A 97 -5.38 -1.97 -1.14
CA GLU A 97 -6.70 -2.59 -1.20
C GLU A 97 -7.02 -2.89 -2.65
N LEU A 98 -7.02 -4.16 -3.03
CA LEU A 98 -7.22 -4.62 -4.40
C LEU A 98 -8.69 -4.54 -4.83
N ARG A 99 -8.99 -5.13 -5.99
CA ARG A 99 -10.36 -5.22 -6.53
C ARG A 99 -11.34 -5.87 -5.54
N ASP A 100 -12.62 -5.54 -5.60
CA ASP A 100 -13.27 -4.49 -6.41
C ASP A 100 -13.69 -3.31 -5.51
N GLN A 101 -14.82 -2.65 -5.80
CA GLN A 101 -15.37 -1.58 -4.94
C GLN A 101 -16.62 -2.01 -4.17
N GLY A 102 -16.83 -3.32 -4.01
CA GLY A 102 -17.92 -3.90 -3.24
C GLY A 102 -19.04 -4.55 -4.06
N THR A 103 -18.90 -4.69 -5.38
CA THR A 103 -19.87 -5.48 -6.19
C THR A 103 -19.77 -6.96 -5.83
N TYR A 104 -18.56 -7.47 -5.72
CA TYR A 104 -18.24 -8.81 -5.24
C TYR A 104 -17.54 -8.78 -3.88
N GLY A 105 -16.77 -7.73 -3.60
CA GLY A 105 -15.98 -7.61 -2.38
C GLY A 105 -15.03 -8.80 -2.20
N PHE A 106 -15.17 -9.52 -1.10
CA PHE A 106 -14.32 -10.68 -0.78
C PHE A 106 -14.59 -11.93 -1.64
N THR A 107 -15.71 -12.00 -2.35
CA THR A 107 -16.09 -13.14 -3.20
C THR A 107 -15.86 -12.85 -4.69
N LEU A 108 -14.79 -12.11 -5.00
CA LEU A 108 -14.40 -11.75 -6.36
C LEU A 108 -14.26 -13.00 -7.26
N PRO A 109 -14.94 -13.06 -8.42
CA PRO A 109 -14.89 -14.22 -9.31
C PRO A 109 -13.46 -14.58 -9.74
N ALA A 110 -13.16 -15.88 -9.82
CA ALA A 110 -11.82 -16.40 -10.11
C ALA A 110 -11.19 -15.87 -11.42
N GLN A 111 -12.02 -15.52 -12.41
CA GLN A 111 -11.56 -14.89 -13.66
C GLN A 111 -10.80 -13.57 -13.44
N TYR A 112 -10.98 -12.90 -12.30
CA TYR A 112 -10.29 -11.67 -11.94
C TYR A 112 -8.97 -11.89 -11.19
N ILE A 113 -8.61 -13.12 -10.81
CA ILE A 113 -7.35 -13.40 -10.09
C ILE A 113 -6.13 -12.89 -10.89
N ILE A 114 -6.01 -13.31 -12.15
CA ILE A 114 -4.87 -12.91 -13.00
C ILE A 114 -4.88 -11.41 -13.32
N PRO A 115 -6.01 -10.78 -13.71
CA PRO A 115 -6.10 -9.33 -13.81
C PRO A 115 -5.64 -8.59 -12.55
N THR A 116 -6.14 -8.95 -11.37
CA THR A 116 -5.78 -8.32 -10.10
C THR A 116 -4.30 -8.51 -9.77
N ALA A 117 -3.72 -9.69 -10.05
CA ALA A 117 -2.30 -9.95 -9.85
C ALA A 117 -1.41 -9.06 -10.73
N LYS A 118 -1.82 -8.77 -11.97
CA LYS A 118 -1.10 -7.83 -12.86
C LYS A 118 -1.10 -6.40 -12.30
N GLU A 119 -2.23 -5.96 -11.73
CA GLU A 119 -2.33 -4.66 -11.06
C GLU A 119 -1.39 -4.60 -9.85
N ALA A 120 -1.42 -5.61 -8.99
CA ALA A 120 -0.55 -5.70 -7.82
C ALA A 120 0.93 -5.62 -8.21
N MET A 121 1.35 -6.38 -9.24
CA MET A 121 2.72 -6.34 -9.74
C MET A 121 3.12 -4.98 -10.32
N ALA A 122 2.21 -4.29 -11.02
CA ALA A 122 2.48 -2.93 -11.52
C ALA A 122 2.76 -1.93 -10.38
N ALA A 123 2.04 -2.07 -9.26
CA ALA A 123 2.30 -1.27 -8.06
C ALA A 123 3.65 -1.64 -7.41
N VAL A 124 3.93 -2.94 -7.23
CA VAL A 124 5.21 -3.43 -6.66
C VAL A 124 6.41 -2.91 -7.46
N HIS A 125 6.40 -3.05 -8.79
CA HIS A 125 7.48 -2.57 -9.64
C HIS A 125 7.68 -1.05 -9.55
N THR A 126 6.60 -0.30 -9.34
CA THR A 126 6.69 1.15 -9.22
C THR A 126 7.32 1.57 -7.89
N VAL A 127 6.92 0.95 -6.79
CA VAL A 127 7.53 1.18 -5.47
C VAL A 127 8.97 0.69 -5.42
N ALA A 128 9.26 -0.47 -5.98
CA ALA A 128 10.62 -1.03 -6.03
C ALA A 128 11.60 -0.12 -6.78
N ARG A 129 11.17 0.50 -7.89
CA ARG A 129 11.99 1.50 -8.60
C ARG A 129 12.26 2.74 -7.73
N ALA A 130 11.23 3.24 -7.04
CA ALA A 130 11.41 4.37 -6.13
C ALA A 130 12.39 4.06 -4.98
N VAL A 131 12.39 2.83 -4.47
CA VAL A 131 13.36 2.34 -3.47
C VAL A 131 14.78 2.29 -4.02
N GLN A 132 14.97 1.93 -5.29
CA GLN A 132 16.30 1.86 -5.93
C GLN A 132 16.89 3.25 -6.23
N GLU A 133 16.04 4.24 -6.44
CA GLU A 133 16.41 5.62 -6.79
C GLU A 133 16.63 6.52 -5.56
N SER A 134 16.33 6.04 -4.34
CA SER A 134 16.31 6.84 -3.10
C SER A 134 17.60 6.80 -2.30
#